data_AF-A0A7L5E5X8-F1
#
_entry.id   AF-A0A7L5E5X8-F1
#
_cell.length_a   1.000
_cell.length_b   1.000
_cell.length_c   1.000
_cell.angle_alpha   90.00
_cell.angle_beta   90.00
_cell.angle_gamma   90.00
#
_symmetry.space_group_name_H-M   'P 1'
#
loop_
_entity.id
_entity.type
_entity.pdbx_description
1 polymer ?
#
loop_
_entity_poly.entity_id
_entity_poly.type
_entity_poly.pdbx_seq_one_letter_code
_entity_poly.pdbx_strand_id
1 'polypeptide(L)'
;MKADDIEPVKLESKRSLMVKHVLLRHLNTAYFCKIHIAAFLLQIQHKAQLEELQEVIESYRVALNKKIKQLEELFTFLNEHPNETVAAGMKSMTMEALFAIIKQSGVQFEKELTILNYLQLVNAIDVTHVRILNKMAKAIGIPKVYLLGTLSESKANVESLEKLTQKYLTN
;
A
#
# COMPACT_ATOMS: atom_id res chain seq x y z
N MET A 1 15.56 15.58 16.30
CA MET A 1 14.74 16.58 15.60
C MET A 1 13.31 16.09 15.64
N LYS A 2 12.40 16.88 16.22
CA LYS A 2 10.96 16.60 16.11
C LYS A 2 10.49 17.07 14.72
N ALA A 3 9.41 16.48 14.21
CA ALA A 3 8.88 16.82 12.88
C ALA A 3 8.46 18.31 12.78
N ASP A 4 8.14 18.92 13.93
CA ASP A 4 7.63 20.30 14.03
C ASP A 4 8.70 21.38 13.79
N ASP A 5 9.99 21.02 13.77
CA ASP A 5 11.11 21.98 13.62
C ASP A 5 11.61 22.11 12.16
N ILE A 6 10.94 21.47 11.19
CA ILE A 6 11.40 21.40 9.80
C ILE A 6 10.63 22.41 8.93
N GLU A 7 11.34 23.41 8.40
CA GLU A 7 10.77 24.34 7.43
C GLU A 7 10.35 23.64 6.11
N PRO A 8 9.22 24.05 5.51
CA PRO A 8 8.76 23.51 4.23
C PRO A 8 9.76 23.79 3.10
N VAL A 9 9.90 22.83 2.18
CA VAL A 9 10.87 22.97 1.08
C VAL A 9 10.48 24.11 0.14
N LYS A 10 11.37 25.11 -0.02
CA LYS A 10 11.26 26.15 -1.04
C LYS A 10 11.65 25.57 -2.41
N LEU A 11 10.67 25.47 -3.31
CA LEU A 11 10.88 24.96 -4.67
C LEU A 11 11.01 26.13 -5.65
N GLU A 12 12.22 26.40 -6.13
CA GLU A 12 12.52 27.60 -6.95
C GLU A 12 12.61 27.29 -8.45
N SER A 13 12.89 26.03 -8.83
CA SER A 13 13.03 25.66 -10.24
C SER A 13 11.72 25.17 -10.87
N LYS A 14 11.49 25.49 -12.15
CA LYS A 14 10.38 24.93 -12.94
C LYS A 14 10.34 23.40 -12.88
N ARG A 15 11.52 22.76 -12.91
CA ARG A 15 11.66 21.30 -12.82
C ARG A 15 11.17 20.77 -11.47
N SER A 16 11.57 21.38 -10.36
CA SER A 16 11.16 20.95 -9.02
C SER A 16 9.65 21.14 -8.79
N LEU A 17 9.06 22.19 -9.35
CA LEU A 17 7.60 22.38 -9.34
C LEU A 17 6.86 21.29 -10.15
N MET A 18 7.38 20.93 -11.33
CA MET A 18 6.84 19.81 -12.11
C MET A 18 6.93 18.48 -11.35
N VAL A 19 8.05 18.21 -10.69
CA VAL A 19 8.20 17.00 -9.87
C VAL A 19 7.25 17.02 -8.67
N LYS A 20 7.05 18.16 -7.99
CA LYS A 20 6.03 18.30 -6.93
C LYS A 20 4.63 17.97 -7.48
N HIS A 21 4.26 18.52 -8.62
CA HIS A 21 2.95 18.25 -9.24
C HIS A 21 2.75 16.76 -9.55
N VAL A 22 3.76 16.10 -10.12
CA VAL A 22 3.70 14.65 -10.38
C VAL A 22 3.68 13.84 -9.09
N LEU A 23 4.48 14.23 -8.09
CA LEU A 23 4.49 13.63 -6.76
C LEU A 23 3.10 13.67 -6.12
N LEU A 24 2.43 14.83 -6.12
CA LEU A 24 1.11 14.98 -5.53
C LEU A 24 0.07 14.08 -6.17
N ARG A 25 0.08 13.95 -7.50
CA ARG A 25 -0.82 13.01 -8.20
C ARG A 25 -0.60 11.57 -7.75
N HIS A 26 0.65 11.13 -7.70
CA HIS A 26 0.97 9.77 -7.25
C HIS A 26 0.70 9.57 -5.76
N LEU A 27 0.92 10.61 -4.93
CA LEU A 27 0.69 10.58 -3.50
C LEU A 27 -0.81 10.36 -3.23
N ASN A 28 -1.63 11.10 -3.96
CA ASN A 28 -3.08 10.98 -3.95
C ASN A 28 -3.55 9.59 -4.40
N THR A 29 -3.05 9.08 -5.54
CA THR A 29 -3.36 7.72 -5.98
C THR A 29 -2.97 6.68 -4.94
N ALA A 30 -1.77 6.77 -4.35
CA ALA A 30 -1.30 5.83 -3.34
C ALA A 30 -2.17 5.87 -2.08
N TYR A 31 -2.56 7.06 -1.62
CA TYR A 31 -3.46 7.23 -0.46
C TYR A 31 -4.79 6.51 -0.66
N PHE A 32 -5.50 6.78 -1.76
CA PHE A 32 -6.77 6.14 -2.05
C PHE A 32 -6.63 4.64 -2.36
N CYS A 33 -5.52 4.21 -2.98
CA CYS A 33 -5.23 2.78 -3.13
C CYS A 33 -5.11 2.10 -1.77
N LYS A 34 -4.38 2.69 -0.81
CA LYS A 34 -4.21 2.09 0.53
C LYS A 34 -5.52 2.03 1.31
N ILE A 35 -6.34 3.09 1.28
CA ILE A 35 -7.68 3.06 1.90
C ILE A 35 -8.50 1.92 1.31
N HIS A 36 -8.50 1.80 -0.01
CA HIS A 36 -9.23 0.75 -0.70
C HIS A 36 -8.72 -0.66 -0.35
N ILE A 37 -7.40 -0.85 -0.30
CA ILE A 37 -6.79 -2.11 0.12
C ILE A 37 -7.17 -2.43 1.58
N ALA A 38 -7.12 -1.46 2.50
CA ALA A 38 -7.49 -1.69 3.89
C ALA A 38 -8.94 -2.18 4.04
N ALA A 39 -9.86 -1.59 3.26
CA ALA A 39 -11.25 -2.04 3.20
C ALA A 39 -11.39 -3.43 2.56
N PHE A 40 -10.62 -3.72 1.50
CA PHE A 40 -10.59 -5.04 0.87
C PHE A 40 -10.08 -6.12 1.83
N LEU A 41 -9.00 -5.87 2.58
CA LEU A 41 -8.44 -6.80 3.56
C LEU A 41 -9.48 -7.21 4.61
N LEU A 42 -10.28 -6.25 5.11
CA LEU A 42 -11.39 -6.54 6.03
C LEU A 42 -12.44 -7.47 5.40
N GLN A 43 -12.75 -7.29 4.12
CA GLN A 43 -13.74 -8.13 3.43
C GLN A 43 -13.27 -9.57 3.22
N ILE A 44 -11.96 -9.77 2.98
CA ILE A 44 -11.41 -11.11 2.71
C ILE A 44 -10.92 -11.83 3.96
N GLN A 45 -10.65 -11.13 5.06
CA GLN A 45 -10.23 -11.74 6.32
C GLN A 45 -11.21 -12.83 6.78
N HIS A 46 -12.51 -12.55 6.73
CA HIS A 46 -13.55 -13.51 7.10
C HIS A 46 -13.78 -14.62 6.06
N LYS A 47 -13.13 -14.55 4.90
CA LYS A 47 -13.21 -15.57 3.83
C LYS A 47 -12.06 -16.58 3.91
N ALA A 48 -10.96 -16.22 4.58
CA ALA A 48 -9.91 -17.15 4.95
C ALA A 48 -10.39 -18.03 6.11
N GLN A 49 -10.12 -19.34 6.05
CA GLN A 49 -10.36 -20.30 7.14
C GLN A 49 -9.06 -20.64 7.89
N LEU A 50 -7.91 -20.48 7.25
CA LEU A 50 -6.61 -20.64 7.91
C LEU A 50 -6.36 -19.47 8.87
N GLU A 51 -6.19 -19.79 10.15
CA GLU A 51 -5.87 -18.82 11.20
C GLU A 51 -4.60 -18.01 10.87
N GLU A 52 -3.54 -18.70 10.43
CA GLU A 52 -2.29 -18.04 9.99
C GLU A 52 -2.51 -17.04 8.84
N LEU A 53 -3.42 -17.32 7.91
CA LEU A 53 -3.73 -16.37 6.84
C LEU A 53 -4.52 -15.17 7.36
N GLN A 54 -5.45 -15.38 8.28
CA GLN A 54 -6.19 -14.30 8.94
C GLN A 54 -5.23 -13.38 9.71
N GLU A 55 -4.24 -13.94 10.42
CA GLU A 55 -3.22 -13.18 11.13
C GLU A 55 -2.33 -12.36 10.20
N VAL A 56 -1.92 -12.94 9.06
CA VAL A 56 -1.14 -12.22 8.04
C VAL A 56 -1.96 -11.09 7.40
N ILE A 57 -3.24 -11.33 7.11
CA ILE A 57 -4.16 -10.29 6.59
C ILE A 57 -4.29 -9.14 7.60
N GLU A 58 -4.48 -9.44 8.88
CA GLU A 58 -4.61 -8.43 9.93
C GLU A 58 -3.31 -7.64 10.11
N SER A 59 -2.18 -8.33 10.16
CA SER A 59 -0.85 -7.70 10.24
C SER A 59 -0.60 -6.76 9.07
N TYR A 60 -0.99 -7.17 7.85
CA TYR A 60 -0.91 -6.32 6.68
C TYR A 60 -1.83 -5.10 6.83
N ARG A 61 -3.08 -5.29 7.26
CA ARG A 61 -4.03 -4.17 7.47
C ARG A 61 -3.52 -3.14 8.48
N VAL A 62 -2.95 -3.59 9.61
CA VAL A 62 -2.35 -2.72 10.63
C VAL A 62 -1.17 -1.92 10.05
N ALA A 63 -0.26 -2.61 9.34
CA ALA A 63 0.86 -1.96 8.68
C ALA A 63 0.41 -0.92 7.64
N LEU A 64 -0.67 -1.21 6.92
CA LEU A 64 -1.24 -0.32 5.92
C LEU A 64 -1.84 0.95 6.54
N ASN A 65 -2.56 0.81 7.66
CA ASN A 65 -3.11 1.96 8.40
C ASN A 65 -1.99 2.90 8.91
N LYS A 66 -0.86 2.35 9.36
CA LYS A 66 0.31 3.16 9.70
C LYS A 66 0.83 3.95 8.50
N LYS A 67 0.91 3.31 7.32
CA LYS A 67 1.33 3.97 6.08
C LYS A 67 0.35 5.04 5.60
N ILE A 68 -0.95 4.85 5.82
CA ILE A 68 -1.97 5.87 5.51
C ILE A 68 -1.68 7.14 6.32
N LYS A 69 -1.45 7.01 7.64
CA LYS A 69 -1.07 8.15 8.50
C LYS A 69 0.20 8.85 8.03
N GLN A 70 1.21 8.11 7.61
CA GLN A 70 2.44 8.69 7.04
C GLN A 70 2.19 9.48 5.75
N LEU A 71 1.24 9.07 4.92
CA LEU A 71 0.84 9.83 3.73
C LEU A 71 0.12 11.13 4.13
N GLU A 72 -0.73 11.09 5.16
CA GLU A 72 -1.41 12.27 5.70
C GLU A 72 -0.40 13.30 6.23
N GLU A 73 0.62 12.85 6.99
CA GLU A 73 1.73 13.68 7.45
C GLU A 73 2.49 14.34 6.29
N LEU A 74 2.72 13.59 5.20
CA LEU A 74 3.37 14.11 4.00
C LEU A 74 2.50 15.12 3.24
N PHE A 75 1.18 14.91 3.19
CA PHE A 75 0.24 15.92 2.67
C PHE A 75 0.31 17.21 3.48
N THR A 76 0.26 17.11 4.82
CA THR A 76 0.40 18.26 5.72
C THR A 76 1.72 18.99 5.51
N PHE A 77 2.84 18.27 5.42
CA PHE A 77 4.15 18.87 5.15
C PHE A 77 4.21 19.65 3.82
N LEU A 78 3.49 19.17 2.81
CA LEU A 78 3.42 19.81 1.49
C LEU A 78 2.43 20.98 1.42
N ASN A 79 1.70 21.25 2.52
CA ASN A 79 0.54 22.16 2.60
C ASN A 79 -0.54 21.80 1.56
N GLU A 80 -0.82 20.51 1.43
CA GLU A 80 -1.79 19.96 0.48
C GLU A 80 -2.75 19.02 1.21
N HIS A 81 -3.85 18.66 0.57
CA HIS A 81 -4.80 17.67 1.08
C HIS A 81 -5.05 16.59 0.04
N PRO A 82 -5.39 15.34 0.46
CA PRO A 82 -5.90 14.34 -0.46
C PRO A 82 -7.11 14.91 -1.21
N ASN A 83 -7.12 14.77 -2.53
CA ASN A 83 -8.25 15.14 -3.36
C ASN A 83 -8.88 13.87 -3.91
N GLU A 84 -10.20 13.75 -3.92
CA GLU A 84 -10.85 12.51 -4.34
C GLU A 84 -10.37 12.08 -5.75
N THR A 85 -9.89 10.84 -5.84
CA THR A 85 -9.42 10.26 -7.10
C THR A 85 -9.85 8.81 -7.22
N VAL A 86 -10.00 8.35 -8.46
CA VAL A 86 -10.36 6.97 -8.73
C VAL A 86 -9.10 6.12 -8.75
N ALA A 87 -8.93 5.28 -7.72
CA ALA A 87 -7.93 4.22 -7.69
C ALA A 87 -8.32 3.03 -8.61
N ALA A 88 -8.63 3.30 -9.89
CA ALA A 88 -9.31 2.37 -10.79
C ALA A 88 -8.60 1.02 -10.90
N GLY A 89 -7.27 1.02 -11.11
CA GLY A 89 -6.50 -0.23 -11.22
C GLY A 89 -6.57 -1.08 -9.95
N MET A 90 -6.50 -0.47 -8.77
CA MET A 90 -6.61 -1.20 -7.50
C MET A 90 -8.04 -1.71 -7.26
N LYS A 91 -9.05 -0.89 -7.56
CA LYS A 91 -10.47 -1.29 -7.48
C LYS A 91 -10.76 -2.49 -8.37
N SER A 92 -10.34 -2.46 -9.63
CA SER A 92 -10.50 -3.57 -10.57
C SER A 92 -9.82 -4.85 -10.06
N MET A 93 -8.56 -4.76 -9.60
CA MET A 93 -7.82 -5.94 -9.13
C MET A 93 -8.44 -6.57 -7.88
N THR A 94 -8.83 -5.77 -6.90
CA THR A 94 -9.51 -6.31 -5.70
C THR A 94 -10.91 -6.85 -6.01
N MET A 95 -11.62 -6.29 -6.99
CA MET A 95 -12.89 -6.80 -7.45
C MET A 95 -12.73 -8.15 -8.17
N GLU A 96 -11.71 -8.28 -9.01
CA GLU A 96 -11.32 -9.54 -9.62
C GLU A 96 -10.99 -10.60 -8.55
N ALA A 97 -10.23 -10.22 -7.52
CA ALA A 97 -9.93 -11.09 -6.39
C ALA A 97 -11.21 -11.59 -5.68
N LEU A 98 -12.15 -10.69 -5.38
CA LEU A 98 -13.42 -11.06 -4.76
C LEU A 98 -14.22 -12.02 -5.65
N PHE A 99 -14.29 -11.76 -6.95
CA PHE A 99 -14.98 -12.67 -7.87
C PHE A 99 -14.32 -14.05 -7.94
N ALA A 100 -12.98 -14.10 -7.97
CA ALA A 100 -12.24 -15.36 -7.98
C ALA A 100 -12.51 -16.18 -6.69
N ILE A 101 -12.46 -15.53 -5.53
CA ILE A 101 -12.72 -16.16 -4.22
C ILE A 101 -14.18 -16.67 -4.14
N ILE A 102 -15.15 -15.90 -4.64
CA ILE A 102 -16.57 -16.29 -4.62
C ILE A 102 -16.86 -17.42 -5.60
N LYS A 103 -16.27 -17.40 -6.80
CA LYS A 103 -16.55 -18.37 -7.86
C LYS A 103 -15.98 -19.76 -7.56
N GLN A 104 -14.95 -19.86 -6.73
CA GLN A 104 -14.37 -21.15 -6.36
C GLN A 104 -15.37 -21.96 -5.51
N SER A 105 -15.94 -23.00 -6.13
CA SER A 105 -16.87 -23.92 -5.49
C SER A 105 -16.10 -25.04 -4.78
N GLY A 106 -16.09 -25.01 -3.44
CA GLY A 106 -15.89 -26.21 -2.62
C GLY A 106 -14.47 -26.62 -2.26
N VAL A 107 -13.42 -26.19 -2.98
CA VAL A 107 -12.04 -26.57 -2.64
C VAL A 107 -11.40 -25.47 -1.77
N GLN A 108 -11.26 -25.74 -0.47
CA GLN A 108 -10.67 -24.78 0.48
C GLN A 108 -9.24 -24.39 0.09
N PHE A 109 -8.47 -25.36 -0.40
CA PHE A 109 -7.11 -25.13 -0.89
C PHE A 109 -7.02 -24.04 -1.96
N GLU A 110 -7.87 -24.13 -2.99
CA GLU A 110 -7.87 -23.17 -4.09
C GLU A 110 -8.22 -21.75 -3.62
N LYS A 111 -9.17 -21.63 -2.69
CA LYS A 111 -9.58 -20.35 -2.11
C LYS A 111 -8.44 -19.66 -1.39
N GLU A 112 -7.76 -20.38 -0.49
CA GLU A 112 -6.67 -19.81 0.30
C GLU A 112 -5.49 -19.41 -0.59
N LEU A 113 -5.15 -20.27 -1.56
CA LEU A 113 -4.09 -19.96 -2.53
C LEU A 113 -4.44 -18.75 -3.39
N THR A 114 -5.71 -18.60 -3.75
CA THR A 114 -6.22 -17.44 -4.50
C THR A 114 -6.13 -16.17 -3.67
N ILE A 115 -6.53 -16.22 -2.40
CA ILE A 115 -6.38 -15.09 -1.47
C ILE A 115 -4.90 -14.69 -1.37
N LEU A 116 -4.00 -15.65 -1.12
CA LEU A 116 -2.57 -15.42 -1.04
C LEU A 116 -1.99 -14.78 -2.31
N ASN A 117 -2.39 -15.28 -3.49
CA ASN A 117 -1.93 -14.73 -4.76
C ASN A 117 -2.35 -13.26 -4.94
N TYR A 118 -3.63 -12.94 -4.72
CA TYR A 118 -4.09 -11.56 -4.84
C TYR A 118 -3.50 -10.62 -3.78
N LEU A 119 -3.25 -11.11 -2.56
CA LEU A 119 -2.54 -10.33 -1.54
C LEU A 119 -1.12 -9.97 -1.99
N GLN A 120 -0.40 -10.90 -2.64
CA GLN A 120 0.91 -10.63 -3.20
C GLN A 120 0.86 -9.61 -4.34
N LEU A 121 -0.09 -9.73 -5.27
CA LEU A 121 -0.29 -8.78 -6.37
C LEU A 121 -0.59 -7.37 -5.84
N VAL A 122 -1.52 -7.25 -4.89
CA VAL A 122 -1.84 -5.99 -4.21
C VAL A 122 -0.60 -5.38 -3.56
N ASN A 123 0.17 -6.18 -2.83
CA ASN A 123 1.38 -5.71 -2.16
C ASN A 123 2.49 -5.29 -3.13
N ALA A 124 2.65 -5.97 -4.26
CA ALA A 124 3.61 -5.58 -5.29
C ALA A 124 3.30 -4.18 -5.88
N ILE A 125 2.02 -3.86 -6.07
CA ILE A 125 1.59 -2.51 -6.46
C ILE A 125 1.90 -1.51 -5.33
N ASP A 126 1.62 -1.86 -4.07
CA ASP A 126 1.91 -0.98 -2.92
C ASP A 126 3.40 -0.62 -2.82
N VAL A 127 4.27 -1.63 -2.90
CA VAL A 127 5.73 -1.48 -2.90
C VAL A 127 6.18 -0.57 -4.05
N THR A 128 5.57 -0.70 -5.23
CA THR A 128 5.90 0.13 -6.39
C THR A 128 5.54 1.59 -6.16
N HIS A 129 4.37 1.88 -5.58
CA HIS A 129 3.98 3.24 -5.22
C HIS A 129 4.97 3.86 -4.21
N VAL A 130 5.27 3.16 -3.11
CA VAL A 130 6.22 3.65 -2.09
C VAL A 130 7.58 3.94 -2.71
N ARG A 131 8.07 3.07 -3.59
CA ARG A 131 9.34 3.26 -4.30
C ARG A 131 9.37 4.53 -5.14
N ILE A 132 8.31 4.77 -5.93
CA ILE A 132 8.21 5.92 -6.83
C ILE A 132 8.07 7.22 -6.02
N LEU A 133 7.22 7.23 -4.99
CA LEU A 133 7.03 8.37 -4.10
C LEU A 133 8.32 8.76 -3.40
N ASN A 134 9.04 7.80 -2.80
CA ASN A 134 10.31 8.07 -2.14
C ASN A 134 11.38 8.62 -3.09
N LYS A 135 11.40 8.20 -4.36
CA LYS A 135 12.32 8.77 -5.36
C LYS A 135 11.99 10.23 -5.69
N MET A 136 10.72 10.54 -5.91
CA MET A 136 10.28 11.91 -6.22
C MET A 136 10.43 12.85 -5.02
N ALA A 137 10.05 12.40 -3.82
CA ALA A 137 10.23 13.14 -2.58
C ALA A 137 11.70 13.52 -2.36
N LYS A 138 12.63 12.56 -2.52
CA LYS A 138 14.07 12.83 -2.45
C LYS A 138 14.54 13.82 -3.53
N ALA A 139 14.03 13.70 -4.75
CA ALA A 139 14.43 14.56 -5.87
C ALA A 139 14.08 16.04 -5.66
N ILE A 140 13.06 16.33 -4.84
CA ILE A 140 12.69 17.71 -4.48
C ILE A 140 13.11 18.09 -3.06
N GLY A 141 13.98 17.32 -2.41
CA GLY A 141 14.54 17.69 -1.11
C GLY A 141 13.61 17.45 0.09
N ILE A 142 12.58 16.61 -0.02
CA ILE A 142 11.75 16.25 1.13
C ILE A 142 12.62 15.54 2.18
N PRO A 143 12.57 15.98 3.45
CA PRO A 143 13.33 15.37 4.54
C PRO A 143 13.00 13.89 4.72
N LYS A 144 14.01 13.12 5.17
CA LYS A 144 13.90 11.68 5.37
C LYS A 144 12.75 11.26 6.30
N VAL A 145 12.40 12.12 7.28
CA VAL A 145 11.33 11.84 8.26
C VAL A 145 9.94 11.72 7.61
N TYR A 146 9.70 12.40 6.48
CA TYR A 146 8.44 12.33 5.74
C TYR A 146 8.45 11.29 4.60
N LEU A 147 9.53 10.52 4.47
CA LEU A 147 9.55 9.40 3.53
C LEU A 147 8.70 8.26 4.10
N LEU A 148 8.03 7.53 3.22
CA LEU A 148 6.95 6.59 3.53
C LEU A 148 7.44 5.24 4.09
N GLY A 149 8.37 5.30 5.05
CA GLY A 149 9.09 4.16 5.57
C GLY A 149 10.17 3.64 4.63
N THR A 150 10.93 2.67 5.12
CA THR A 150 11.95 1.99 4.32
C THR A 150 11.29 1.05 3.30
N LEU A 151 11.91 0.88 2.13
CA LEU A 151 11.50 -0.16 1.16
C LEU A 151 11.42 -1.56 1.81
N SER A 152 12.24 -1.82 2.84
CA SER A 152 12.22 -3.05 3.63
C SER A 152 10.92 -3.27 4.40
N GLU A 153 10.34 -2.24 5.03
CA GLU A 153 9.06 -2.37 5.73
C GLU A 153 7.90 -2.73 4.78
N SER A 154 7.96 -2.27 3.53
CA SER A 154 6.96 -2.63 2.52
C SER A 154 7.20 -4.02 1.93
N LYS A 155 8.45 -4.53 1.98
CA LYS A 155 8.81 -5.88 1.55
C LYS A 155 8.53 -6.96 2.59
N ALA A 156 8.50 -6.62 3.88
CA ALA A 156 8.22 -7.59 4.94
C ALA A 156 6.87 -8.32 4.75
N ASN A 157 5.86 -7.64 4.21
CA ASN A 157 4.59 -8.26 3.85
C ASN A 157 4.73 -9.22 2.66
N VAL A 158 5.60 -8.93 1.69
CA VAL A 158 5.89 -9.84 0.56
C VAL A 158 6.48 -11.13 1.12
N GLU A 159 7.52 -11.02 1.94
CA GLU A 159 8.23 -12.17 2.50
C GLU A 159 7.32 -13.03 3.38
N SER A 160 6.42 -12.42 4.15
CA SER A 160 5.47 -13.14 5.00
C SER A 160 4.44 -13.90 4.16
N LEU A 161 3.91 -13.27 3.10
CA LEU A 161 2.98 -13.91 2.17
C LEU A 161 3.64 -15.03 1.36
N GLU A 162 4.89 -14.83 0.92
CA GLU A 162 5.68 -15.84 0.19
C GLU A 162 5.97 -17.05 1.07
N LYS A 163 6.41 -16.84 2.32
CA LYS A 163 6.65 -17.92 3.29
C LYS A 163 5.39 -18.72 3.56
N LEU A 164 4.26 -18.05 3.77
CA LEU A 164 2.98 -18.72 3.99
C LEU A 164 2.54 -19.49 2.74
N THR A 165 2.70 -18.91 1.56
CA THR A 165 2.42 -19.59 0.28
C THR A 165 3.27 -20.84 0.12
N GLN A 166 4.58 -20.76 0.38
CA GLN A 166 5.47 -21.91 0.28
C GLN A 166 5.08 -23.00 1.27
N LYS A 167 4.82 -22.65 2.54
CA LYS A 167 4.34 -23.58 3.56
C LYS A 167 3.03 -24.26 3.14
N TYR A 168 2.13 -23.52 2.49
CA TYR A 168 0.83 -24.02 2.06
C TYR A 168 0.88 -24.91 0.81
N LEU A 169 1.90 -24.74 -0.04
CA LEU A 169 2.11 -25.60 -1.22
C LEU A 169 2.85 -26.90 -0.88
N THR A 170 3.53 -26.97 0.26
CA THR A 170 4.37 -28.13 0.65
C THR A 170 3.74 -29.02 1.72
N ASN A 171 2.67 -28.57 2.39
CA ASN A 171 1.93 -29.31 3.41
C ASN A 171 0.52 -29.62 2.91
#